data_AF-D6D1M4-F1
#
_entry.id   AF-D6D1M4-F1
#
_cell.length_a   1.000
_cell.length_b   1.000
_cell.length_c   1.000
_cell.angle_alpha   90.00
_cell.angle_beta   90.00
_cell.angle_gamma   90.00
#
_symmetry.space_group_name_H-M   'P 1'
#
loop_
_entity.id
_entity.type
_entity.pdbx_description
1 polymer ?
#
loop_
_entity_poly.entity_id
_entity_poly.type
_entity_poly.pdbx_seq_one_letter_code
_entity_poly.pdbx_strand_id
1 'polypeptide(L)'
;MSLKLNEPRNIRGVVSYKRSFPDLNDAHLEVAKKIGIHPLADREAAEDMKEKLTHITDNEFYVVDSLTHSIPYLVPRASALLDTIGSNFLDSLAAKGLNPNQVIITSVLRTENDVKRLRRRNGNASANSAHCFGATFDVSWKRFKKVEDKGGRPLQDVSADTLKLVLSEVLRDLRQAEKCYIKYELKQGCFHITAR
;
A
#
# COMPACT_ATOMS: atom_id res chain seq x y z
N MET A 1 -10.71 -27.22 19.18
CA MET A 1 -9.39 -26.70 18.78
C MET A 1 -9.06 -25.51 19.67
N SER A 2 -7.84 -25.40 20.20
CA SER A 2 -7.44 -24.29 21.09
C SER A 2 -7.11 -23.02 20.28
N LEU A 3 -7.36 -21.83 20.83
CA LEU A 3 -6.97 -20.55 20.25
C LEU A 3 -5.44 -20.50 20.04
N LYS A 4 -4.96 -19.98 18.91
CA LYS A 4 -3.55 -19.66 18.72
C LYS A 4 -3.29 -18.24 19.26
N LEU A 5 -2.56 -18.16 20.37
CA LEU A 5 -2.22 -16.90 21.02
C LEU A 5 -1.08 -16.18 20.27
N ASN A 6 -1.09 -14.85 20.34
CA ASN A 6 0.06 -14.04 19.97
C ASN A 6 1.10 -14.08 21.10
N GLU A 7 2.37 -14.00 20.74
CA GLU A 7 3.51 -13.85 21.64
C GLU A 7 4.35 -12.62 21.23
N PRO A 8 3.79 -11.40 21.41
CA PRO A 8 4.36 -10.19 20.85
C PRO A 8 5.77 -9.91 21.38
N ARG A 9 6.73 -9.70 20.48
CA ARG A 9 8.12 -9.38 20.83
C ARG A 9 8.75 -8.45 19.81
N ASN A 10 9.69 -7.61 20.26
CA ASN A 10 10.50 -6.74 19.40
C ASN A 10 9.69 -5.83 18.45
N ILE A 11 8.52 -5.34 18.87
CA ILE A 11 7.72 -4.36 18.12
C ILE A 11 8.08 -2.96 18.65
N ARG A 12 8.72 -2.15 17.82
CA ARG A 12 9.20 -0.80 18.20
C ARG A 12 8.47 0.30 17.43
N GLY A 13 8.09 0.02 16.19
CA GLY A 13 7.60 1.02 15.25
C GLY A 13 8.68 2.01 14.84
N VAL A 14 8.25 3.23 14.55
CA VAL A 14 9.13 4.34 14.16
C VAL A 14 9.00 5.50 15.13
N VAL A 15 10.08 6.26 15.33
CA VAL A 15 10.14 7.39 16.29
C VAL A 15 9.05 8.43 16.02
N SER A 16 8.81 8.72 14.75
CA SER A 16 7.70 9.57 14.31
C SER A 16 7.40 9.24 12.85
N TYR A 17 6.12 8.99 12.54
CA TYR A 17 5.69 8.72 11.17
C TYR A 17 6.05 9.87 10.22
N LYS A 18 5.85 11.13 10.66
CA LYS A 18 6.18 12.31 9.85
C LYS A 18 7.69 12.44 9.59
N ARG A 19 8.53 12.12 10.58
CA ARG A 19 10.00 12.19 10.42
C ARG A 19 10.57 11.02 9.62
N SER A 20 9.96 9.84 9.75
CA SER A 20 10.43 8.62 9.08
C SER A 20 9.97 8.54 7.62
N PHE A 21 8.87 9.22 7.31
CA PHE A 21 8.26 9.30 5.98
C PHE A 21 8.07 10.76 5.54
N PRO A 22 9.18 11.52 5.36
CA PRO A 22 9.15 12.95 5.06
C PRO A 22 9.00 13.27 3.57
N ASP A 23 8.80 12.26 2.70
CA ASP A 23 8.89 12.45 1.26
C ASP A 23 7.75 13.34 0.76
N LEU A 24 8.12 14.38 0.00
CA LEU A 24 7.19 15.38 -0.51
C LEU A 24 6.52 14.89 -1.79
N ASN A 25 5.31 15.38 -2.05
CA ASN A 25 4.53 15.01 -3.24
C ASN A 25 5.30 15.21 -4.55
N ASP A 26 6.17 16.21 -4.62
CA ASP A 26 6.96 16.49 -5.83
C ASP A 26 7.95 15.37 -6.13
N ALA A 27 8.64 14.84 -5.11
CA ALA A 27 9.56 13.71 -5.27
C ALA A 27 8.82 12.44 -5.74
N HIS A 28 7.63 12.19 -5.20
CA HIS A 28 6.76 11.12 -5.67
C HIS A 28 6.36 11.31 -7.15
N LEU A 29 5.95 12.53 -7.52
CA LEU A 29 5.52 12.84 -8.88
C LEU A 29 6.66 12.74 -9.89
N GLU A 30 7.85 13.23 -9.56
CA GLU A 30 9.03 13.17 -10.42
C GLU A 30 9.45 11.74 -10.72
N VAL A 31 9.56 10.87 -9.70
CA VAL A 31 9.92 9.48 -9.95
C VAL A 31 8.80 8.73 -10.67
N ALA A 32 7.53 8.98 -10.33
CA ALA A 32 6.40 8.35 -10.97
C ALA A 32 6.35 8.67 -12.47
N LYS A 33 6.63 9.92 -12.87
CA LYS A 33 6.79 10.31 -14.27
C LYS A 33 7.92 9.57 -14.99
N LYS A 34 9.01 9.28 -14.28
CA LYS A 34 10.21 8.64 -14.84
C LYS A 34 10.03 7.15 -15.08
N ILE A 35 9.39 6.43 -14.15
CA ILE A 35 9.28 4.97 -14.20
C ILE A 35 7.89 4.47 -14.62
N GLY A 36 6.91 5.37 -14.61
CA GLY A 36 5.51 5.07 -14.86
C GLY A 36 5.08 5.23 -16.32
N ILE A 37 3.78 5.10 -16.52
CA ILE A 37 3.12 5.35 -17.81
C ILE A 37 2.70 6.82 -17.94
N HIS A 38 2.34 7.24 -19.15
CA HIS A 38 1.65 8.52 -19.33
C HIS A 38 0.25 8.47 -18.68
N PRO A 39 -0.23 9.60 -18.11
CA PRO A 39 -1.59 9.67 -17.58
C PRO A 39 -2.63 9.26 -18.62
N LEU A 40 -3.58 8.45 -18.17
CA LEU A 40 -4.65 7.93 -19.02
C LEU A 40 -5.92 8.75 -18.83
N ALA A 41 -6.62 9.03 -19.92
CA ALA A 41 -7.86 9.81 -19.89
C ALA A 41 -8.95 9.09 -19.07
N ASP A 42 -9.13 7.79 -19.31
CA ASP A 42 -10.19 6.97 -18.74
C ASP A 42 -9.76 5.50 -18.55
N ARG A 43 -10.73 4.68 -18.13
CA ARG A 43 -10.51 3.27 -17.80
C ARG A 43 -10.37 2.40 -19.04
N GLU A 44 -10.99 2.77 -20.16
CA GLU A 44 -10.86 2.03 -21.42
C GLU A 44 -9.42 2.13 -21.93
N ALA A 45 -8.82 3.32 -21.87
CA ALA A 45 -7.40 3.51 -22.19
C ALA A 45 -6.44 2.69 -21.30
N ALA A 46 -6.85 2.33 -20.08
CA ALA A 46 -6.04 1.46 -19.22
C ALA A 46 -6.12 -0.01 -19.62
N GLU A 47 -7.28 -0.44 -20.13
CA GLU A 47 -7.46 -1.79 -20.65
C GLU A 47 -6.61 -2.03 -21.91
N ASP A 48 -6.42 -1.00 -22.74
CA ASP A 48 -5.53 -1.04 -23.91
C ASP A 48 -4.04 -1.11 -23.55
N MET A 49 -3.69 -0.75 -22.30
CA MET A 49 -2.31 -0.73 -21.80
C MET A 49 -1.94 -1.95 -20.94
N LYS A 50 -2.77 -2.99 -20.91
CA LYS A 50 -2.55 -4.20 -20.11
C LYS A 50 -1.19 -4.87 -20.33
N GLU A 51 -0.60 -4.80 -21.51
CA GLU A 51 0.72 -5.40 -21.75
C GLU A 51 1.86 -4.69 -20.97
N LYS A 52 1.65 -3.42 -20.61
CA LYS A 52 2.62 -2.61 -19.86
C LYS A 52 2.26 -2.45 -18.38
N LEU A 53 1.11 -2.99 -17.97
CA LEU A 53 0.55 -2.87 -16.64
C LEU A 53 0.30 -4.24 -16.04
N THR A 54 0.62 -4.40 -14.77
CA THR A 54 0.28 -5.58 -13.98
C THR A 54 -1.06 -5.35 -13.31
N HIS A 55 -2.04 -6.18 -13.63
CA HIS A 55 -3.30 -6.24 -12.91
C HIS A 55 -3.08 -6.87 -11.54
N ILE A 56 -3.47 -6.16 -10.47
CA ILE A 56 -3.35 -6.65 -9.10
C ILE A 56 -4.71 -7.14 -8.59
N THR A 57 -4.71 -8.27 -7.90
CA THR A 57 -5.88 -8.81 -7.21
C THR A 57 -5.47 -9.25 -5.81
N ASP A 58 -6.46 -9.64 -5.00
CA ASP A 58 -6.19 -10.36 -3.76
C ASP A 58 -5.23 -11.52 -4.02
N ASN A 59 -4.25 -11.67 -3.15
CA ASN A 59 -3.28 -12.76 -3.18
C ASN A 59 -2.87 -13.15 -1.75
N GLU A 60 -1.79 -13.91 -1.61
CA GLU A 60 -1.31 -14.36 -0.29
C GLU A 60 -0.63 -13.24 0.53
N PHE A 61 -0.21 -12.14 -0.10
CA PHE A 61 0.54 -11.04 0.54
C PHE A 61 -0.35 -9.86 0.95
N TYR A 62 -1.39 -9.56 0.19
CA TYR A 62 -2.28 -8.42 0.41
C TYR A 62 -3.69 -8.65 -0.14
N VAL A 63 -4.61 -7.76 0.23
CA VAL A 63 -5.94 -7.65 -0.38
C VAL A 63 -6.16 -6.28 -0.98
N VAL A 64 -6.94 -6.22 -2.05
CA VAL A 64 -7.28 -5.00 -2.79
C VAL A 64 -8.70 -4.59 -2.41
N ASP A 65 -8.87 -3.35 -1.95
CA ASP A 65 -10.20 -2.81 -1.63
C ASP A 65 -11.02 -2.56 -2.91
N SER A 66 -12.28 -2.19 -2.78
CA SER A 66 -13.23 -1.89 -3.87
C SER A 66 -12.85 -0.75 -4.85
N LEU A 67 -11.66 -0.13 -4.69
CA LEU A 67 -11.06 0.90 -5.56
C LEU A 67 -12.06 1.85 -6.27
N THR A 68 -12.88 2.59 -5.53
CA THR A 68 -13.94 3.44 -6.11
C THR A 68 -13.43 4.56 -7.02
N HIS A 69 -12.20 5.02 -6.81
CA HIS A 69 -11.58 6.15 -7.52
C HIS A 69 -10.19 5.81 -8.09
N SER A 70 -9.94 4.53 -8.35
CA SER A 70 -8.73 4.05 -9.03
C SER A 70 -9.04 2.72 -9.73
N ILE A 71 -8.09 2.20 -10.49
CA ILE A 71 -8.17 0.91 -11.14
C ILE A 71 -6.98 0.04 -10.70
N PRO A 72 -7.14 -1.29 -10.60
CA PRO A 72 -6.18 -2.20 -9.98
C PRO A 72 -5.00 -2.53 -10.90
N TYR A 73 -4.31 -1.50 -11.38
CA TYR A 73 -3.15 -1.64 -12.25
C TYR A 73 -1.95 -0.90 -11.68
N LEU A 74 -0.79 -1.53 -11.78
CA LEU A 74 0.51 -0.94 -11.47
C LEU A 74 1.47 -1.19 -12.63
N VAL A 75 2.51 -0.37 -12.77
CA VAL A 75 3.66 -0.78 -13.58
C VAL A 75 4.38 -1.95 -12.88
N PRO A 76 5.03 -2.87 -13.61
CA PRO A 76 5.62 -4.08 -13.03
C PRO A 76 6.54 -3.82 -11.84
N ARG A 77 7.33 -2.74 -11.91
CA ARG A 77 8.22 -2.31 -10.81
C ARG A 77 7.48 -1.98 -9.52
N ALA A 78 6.33 -1.31 -9.61
CA ALA A 78 5.51 -0.98 -8.46
C ALA A 78 4.75 -2.21 -7.92
N SER A 79 4.31 -3.12 -8.81
CA SER A 79 3.73 -4.40 -8.40
C SER A 79 4.72 -5.25 -7.60
N ALA A 80 5.96 -5.38 -8.07
CA ALA A 80 7.00 -6.14 -7.36
C ALA A 80 7.35 -5.53 -5.99
N LEU A 81 7.36 -4.20 -5.89
CA LEU A 81 7.52 -3.52 -4.60
C LEU A 81 6.35 -3.84 -3.65
N LEU A 82 5.12 -3.85 -4.17
CA LEU A 82 3.93 -4.15 -3.38
C LEU A 82 3.97 -5.59 -2.83
N ASP A 83 4.33 -6.57 -3.66
CA ASP A 83 4.54 -7.95 -3.23
C ASP A 83 5.63 -8.04 -2.15
N THR A 84 6.75 -7.33 -2.34
CA THR A 84 7.83 -7.26 -1.36
C THR A 84 7.37 -6.69 -0.02
N ILE A 85 6.54 -5.63 -0.03
CA ILE A 85 5.98 -5.04 1.20
C ILE A 85 5.09 -6.05 1.92
N GLY A 86 4.18 -6.72 1.18
CA GLY A 86 3.25 -7.69 1.76
C GLY A 86 3.96 -8.91 2.34
N SER A 87 4.93 -9.48 1.61
CA SER A 87 5.77 -10.59 2.09
C SER A 87 6.58 -10.20 3.33
N ASN A 88 7.30 -9.07 3.29
CA ASN A 88 8.09 -8.60 4.43
C ASN A 88 7.20 -8.31 5.66
N PHE A 89 5.97 -7.85 5.44
CA PHE A 89 5.02 -7.61 6.52
C PHE A 89 4.61 -8.91 7.20
N LEU A 90 4.21 -9.93 6.44
CA LEU A 90 3.86 -11.25 6.97
C LEU A 90 5.04 -11.91 7.71
N ASP A 91 6.23 -11.85 7.12
CA ASP A 91 7.45 -12.38 7.75
C ASP A 91 7.77 -11.66 9.06
N SER A 92 7.61 -10.34 9.08
CA SER A 92 7.84 -9.51 10.27
C SER A 92 6.81 -9.82 11.37
N LEU A 93 5.54 -10.05 11.03
CA LEU A 93 4.52 -10.50 11.99
C LEU A 93 4.91 -11.84 12.61
N ALA A 94 5.30 -12.82 11.79
CA ALA A 94 5.71 -14.14 12.25
C ALA A 94 6.94 -14.07 13.16
N ALA A 95 7.98 -13.33 12.76
CA ALA A 95 9.19 -13.14 13.57
C ALA A 95 8.87 -12.51 14.93
N LYS A 96 7.90 -11.59 14.98
CA LYS A 96 7.45 -10.88 16.18
C LYS A 96 6.38 -11.62 16.98
N GLY A 97 6.06 -12.87 16.62
CA GLY A 97 5.10 -13.71 17.35
C GLY A 97 3.65 -13.28 17.18
N LEU A 98 3.32 -12.57 16.10
CA LEU A 98 1.96 -12.11 15.80
C LEU A 98 1.29 -13.03 14.79
N ASN A 99 -0.02 -13.23 14.95
CA ASN A 99 -0.85 -13.94 13.98
C ASN A 99 -0.93 -13.16 12.65
N PRO A 100 -0.97 -13.87 11.52
CA PRO A 100 -0.88 -13.27 10.19
C PRO A 100 -2.04 -12.34 9.88
N ASN A 101 -1.70 -11.19 9.32
CA ASN A 101 -2.63 -10.20 8.80
C ASN A 101 -2.04 -9.66 7.48
N GLN A 102 -2.90 -9.44 6.51
CA GLN A 102 -2.56 -8.84 5.23
C GLN A 102 -2.81 -7.34 5.24
N VAL A 103 -1.97 -6.60 4.52
CA VAL A 103 -2.20 -5.18 4.25
C VAL A 103 -3.36 -5.01 3.25
N ILE A 104 -4.04 -3.87 3.32
CA ILE A 104 -5.14 -3.54 2.41
C ILE A 104 -4.73 -2.39 1.50
N ILE A 105 -4.86 -2.62 0.19
CA ILE A 105 -4.53 -1.63 -0.85
C ILE A 105 -5.78 -0.83 -1.18
N THR A 106 -5.70 0.48 -0.94
CA THR A 106 -6.87 1.37 -0.98
C THR A 106 -6.90 2.30 -2.19
N SER A 107 -5.76 2.51 -2.86
CA SER A 107 -5.71 3.24 -4.13
C SER A 107 -4.47 2.87 -4.94
N VAL A 108 -4.59 2.93 -6.26
CA VAL A 108 -3.59 2.43 -7.21
C VAL A 108 -3.52 3.38 -8.42
N LEU A 109 -3.59 2.93 -9.67
CA LEU A 109 -3.63 3.80 -10.85
C LEU A 109 -4.91 4.65 -10.90
N ARG A 110 -4.78 5.95 -11.14
CA ARG A 110 -5.91 6.87 -11.36
C ARG A 110 -5.90 7.40 -12.78
N THR A 111 -7.05 7.40 -13.42
CA THR A 111 -7.24 8.09 -14.71
C THR A 111 -7.51 9.58 -14.45
N GLU A 112 -7.38 10.42 -15.47
CA GLU A 112 -7.76 11.83 -15.39
C GLU A 112 -9.23 11.99 -14.98
N ASN A 113 -10.11 11.13 -15.50
CA ASN A 113 -11.51 11.10 -15.12
C ASN A 113 -11.73 10.69 -13.66
N ASP A 114 -10.95 9.74 -13.13
CA ASP A 114 -10.97 9.41 -11.70
C ASP A 114 -10.53 10.61 -10.85
N VAL A 115 -9.46 11.32 -11.24
CA VAL A 115 -8.98 12.52 -10.53
C VAL A 115 -10.05 13.62 -10.53
N LYS A 116 -10.68 13.89 -11.68
CA LYS A 116 -11.78 14.88 -11.78
C LYS A 116 -12.93 14.52 -10.84
N ARG A 117 -13.34 13.25 -10.77
CA ARG A 117 -14.39 12.77 -9.85
C ARG A 117 -13.97 12.90 -8.39
N LEU A 118 -12.75 12.51 -8.05
CA LEU A 118 -12.22 12.56 -6.68
C LEU A 118 -12.18 14.00 -6.16
N ARG A 119 -11.72 14.95 -6.97
CA ARG A 119 -11.60 16.37 -6.60
C ARG A 119 -12.94 17.03 -6.29
N ARG A 120 -14.06 16.53 -6.83
CA ARG A 120 -15.41 17.02 -6.48
C ARG A 120 -15.78 16.75 -5.02
N ARG A 121 -15.23 15.69 -4.41
CA ARG A 121 -15.53 15.28 -3.03
C ARG A 121 -14.38 15.54 -2.05
N ASN A 122 -13.14 15.61 -2.56
CA ASN A 122 -11.94 15.82 -1.75
C ASN A 122 -11.17 17.05 -2.22
N GLY A 123 -11.37 18.18 -1.54
CA GLY A 123 -10.65 19.42 -1.83
C GLY A 123 -9.13 19.36 -1.65
N ASN A 124 -8.61 18.33 -0.97
CA ASN A 124 -7.16 18.13 -0.83
C ASN A 124 -6.55 17.32 -1.98
N ALA A 125 -7.37 16.77 -2.89
CA ALA A 125 -6.85 15.97 -4.00
C ALA A 125 -6.15 16.86 -5.04
N SER A 126 -4.88 16.57 -5.30
CA SER A 126 -4.09 17.23 -6.34
C SER A 126 -4.62 16.89 -7.73
N ALA A 127 -4.57 17.86 -8.64
CA ALA A 127 -4.78 17.63 -10.06
C ALA A 127 -3.64 16.80 -10.67
N ASN A 128 -2.41 17.03 -10.20
CA ASN A 128 -1.21 16.30 -10.59
C ASN A 128 -0.94 15.21 -9.54
N SER A 129 -1.60 14.07 -9.70
CA SER A 129 -1.45 12.93 -8.79
C SER A 129 -0.39 11.96 -9.29
N ALA A 130 0.53 11.53 -8.42
CA ALA A 130 1.51 10.49 -8.76
C ALA A 130 0.85 9.14 -9.11
N HIS A 131 -0.36 8.90 -8.60
CA HIS A 131 -1.20 7.76 -9.01
C HIS A 131 -1.51 7.71 -10.50
N CYS A 132 -1.45 8.83 -11.23
CA CYS A 132 -1.76 8.83 -12.66
C CYS A 132 -0.73 8.08 -13.52
N PHE A 133 0.43 7.74 -12.95
CA PHE A 133 1.53 7.11 -13.67
C PHE A 133 1.65 5.61 -13.37
N GLY A 134 0.77 5.05 -12.54
CA GLY A 134 0.77 3.61 -12.20
C GLY A 134 1.95 3.14 -11.35
N ALA A 135 2.79 4.07 -10.87
CA ALA A 135 3.97 3.77 -10.04
C ALA A 135 3.70 3.94 -8.53
N THR A 136 2.48 4.32 -8.17
CA THR A 136 2.10 4.80 -6.84
C THR A 136 0.85 4.08 -6.35
N PHE A 137 0.85 3.69 -5.09
CA PHE A 137 -0.27 3.04 -4.43
C PHE A 137 -0.38 3.46 -2.97
N ASP A 138 -1.59 3.33 -2.43
CA ASP A 138 -1.92 3.66 -1.05
C ASP A 138 -2.21 2.37 -0.26
N VAL A 139 -1.51 2.21 0.86
CA VAL A 139 -1.70 1.09 1.80
C VAL A 139 -2.37 1.60 3.05
N SER A 140 -3.48 1.00 3.49
CA SER A 140 -4.13 1.40 4.74
C SER A 140 -3.23 1.12 5.94
N TRP A 141 -3.19 2.06 6.89
CA TRP A 141 -2.62 1.81 8.22
C TRP A 141 -3.70 1.64 9.31
N LYS A 142 -4.98 1.79 8.94
CA LYS A 142 -6.13 1.64 9.85
C LYS A 142 -6.80 0.26 9.74
N ARG A 143 -6.71 -0.37 8.56
CA ARG A 143 -7.41 -1.62 8.27
C ARG A 143 -6.42 -2.65 7.76
N PHE A 144 -6.64 -3.88 8.21
CA PHE A 144 -5.88 -5.07 7.87
C PHE A 144 -6.85 -6.23 7.70
N LYS A 145 -6.49 -7.21 6.88
CA LYS A 145 -7.27 -8.42 6.71
C LYS A 145 -6.63 -9.55 7.49
N LYS A 146 -7.34 -10.05 8.51
CA LYS A 146 -6.91 -11.25 9.23
C LYS A 146 -6.87 -12.43 8.27
N VAL A 147 -5.75 -13.15 8.29
CA VAL A 147 -5.61 -14.40 7.54
C VAL A 147 -6.15 -15.53 8.41
N GLU A 148 -7.09 -16.29 7.87
CA GLU A 148 -7.64 -17.45 8.58
C GLU A 148 -6.65 -18.62 8.53
N ASP A 149 -6.64 -19.42 9.60
CA ASP A 149 -5.84 -20.64 9.64
C ASP A 149 -6.41 -21.70 8.69
N LYS A 150 -5.57 -22.30 7.85
CA LYS A 150 -6.01 -23.35 6.90
C LYS A 150 -6.60 -24.59 7.60
N GLY A 151 -6.19 -24.85 8.85
CA GLY A 151 -6.72 -25.93 9.68
C GLY A 151 -7.97 -25.55 10.48
N GLY A 152 -8.52 -24.34 10.28
CA GLY A 152 -9.69 -23.84 11.01
C GLY A 152 -9.42 -23.48 12.46
N ARG A 153 -8.15 -23.43 12.88
CA ARG A 153 -7.79 -23.05 14.24
C ARG A 153 -8.07 -21.55 14.44
N PRO A 154 -8.87 -21.14 15.45
CA PRO A 154 -9.08 -19.72 15.70
C PRO A 154 -7.76 -19.06 16.10
N LEU A 155 -7.52 -17.87 15.55
CA LEU A 155 -6.33 -17.04 15.83
C LEU A 155 -6.72 -15.87 16.73
N GLN A 156 -5.90 -15.54 17.73
CA GLN A 156 -6.08 -14.31 18.51
C GLN A 156 -5.88 -13.08 17.63
N ASP A 157 -6.77 -12.10 17.74
CA ASP A 157 -6.69 -10.85 16.98
C ASP A 157 -5.46 -10.02 17.35
N VAL A 158 -4.99 -9.23 16.39
CA VAL A 158 -3.92 -8.25 16.56
C VAL A 158 -4.51 -6.87 16.31
N SER A 159 -4.25 -5.90 17.19
CA SER A 159 -4.79 -4.55 17.03
C SER A 159 -4.21 -3.85 15.80
N ALA A 160 -5.02 -3.02 15.13
CA ALA A 160 -4.57 -2.23 13.99
C ALA A 160 -3.37 -1.33 14.31
N ASP A 161 -3.29 -0.80 15.53
CA ASP A 161 -2.14 0.00 15.98
C ASP A 161 -0.85 -0.82 16.04
N THR A 162 -0.93 -2.07 16.52
CA THR A 162 0.22 -2.99 16.54
C THR A 162 0.67 -3.34 15.12
N LEU A 163 -0.29 -3.68 14.26
CA LEU A 163 -0.04 -3.98 12.85
C LEU A 163 0.59 -2.78 12.13
N LYS A 164 0.11 -1.57 12.41
CA LYS A 164 0.69 -0.33 11.89
C LYS A 164 2.15 -0.12 12.35
N LEU A 165 2.48 -0.42 13.59
CA LEU A 165 3.88 -0.34 14.07
C LEU A 165 4.78 -1.28 13.26
N VAL A 166 4.37 -2.53 13.08
CA VAL A 166 5.13 -3.51 12.29
C VAL A 166 5.25 -3.09 10.82
N LEU A 167 4.15 -2.66 10.20
CA LEU A 167 4.18 -2.15 8.83
C LEU A 167 5.12 -0.96 8.69
N SER A 168 5.14 -0.05 9.67
CA SER A 168 6.02 1.12 9.64
C SER A 168 7.50 0.77 9.72
N GLU A 169 7.88 -0.32 10.38
CA GLU A 169 9.26 -0.81 10.38
C GLU A 169 9.66 -1.31 9.00
N VAL A 170 8.82 -2.16 8.38
CA VAL A 170 9.05 -2.66 7.01
C VAL A 170 9.18 -1.52 6.01
N LEU A 171 8.27 -0.54 6.08
CA LEU A 171 8.27 0.63 5.21
C LEU A 171 9.51 1.50 5.42
N ARG A 172 9.94 1.71 6.68
CA ARG A 172 11.18 2.44 6.98
C ARG A 172 12.38 1.74 6.34
N ASP A 173 12.49 0.43 6.48
CA ASP A 173 13.65 -0.34 6.03
C ASP A 173 13.73 -0.34 4.49
N LEU A 174 12.59 -0.50 3.80
CA LEU A 174 12.53 -0.40 2.33
C LEU A 174 12.85 1.01 1.82
N ARG A 175 12.41 2.05 2.52
CA ARG A 175 12.74 3.44 2.19
C ARG A 175 14.23 3.72 2.40
N GLN A 176 14.83 3.24 3.50
CA GLN A 176 16.27 3.37 3.78
C GLN A 176 17.13 2.61 2.75
N ALA A 177 16.62 1.49 2.23
CA ALA A 177 17.21 0.76 1.11
C ALA A 177 16.91 1.40 -0.27
N GLU A 178 16.37 2.62 -0.28
CA GLU A 178 16.06 3.41 -1.48
C GLU A 178 15.10 2.74 -2.49
N LYS A 179 14.28 1.78 -2.04
CA LYS A 179 13.33 1.07 -2.92
C LYS A 179 12.08 1.88 -3.24
N CYS A 180 11.75 2.87 -2.42
CA CYS A 180 10.54 3.67 -2.56
C CYS A 180 10.62 5.01 -1.84
N TYR A 181 9.69 5.90 -2.19
CA TYR A 181 9.31 7.06 -1.39
C TYR A 181 8.01 6.76 -0.64
N ILE A 182 7.89 7.32 0.55
CA ILE A 182 6.76 7.10 1.44
C ILE A 182 6.34 8.41 2.10
N LYS A 183 5.04 8.66 2.06
CA LYS A 183 4.41 9.75 2.80
C LYS A 183 3.30 9.21 3.69
N TYR A 184 3.31 9.63 4.95
CA TYR A 184 2.26 9.27 5.90
C TYR A 184 1.05 10.21 5.78
N GLU A 185 -0.10 9.70 5.35
CA GLU A 185 -1.32 10.51 5.17
C GLU A 185 -2.34 10.29 6.30
N LEU A 186 -2.34 11.22 7.26
CA LEU A 186 -3.21 11.14 8.44
C LEU A 186 -4.71 11.20 8.09
N LYS A 187 -5.09 12.14 7.20
CA LYS A 187 -6.49 12.37 6.82
C LYS A 187 -7.09 11.18 6.06
N GLN A 188 -6.35 10.60 5.13
CA GLN A 188 -6.82 9.48 4.32
C GLN A 188 -6.68 8.13 5.04
N GLY A 189 -5.80 8.04 6.05
CA GLY A 189 -5.62 6.78 6.77
C GLY A 189 -4.72 5.77 6.04
N CYS A 190 -3.83 6.25 5.17
CA CYS A 190 -2.91 5.42 4.38
C CYS A 190 -1.45 5.89 4.45
N PHE A 191 -0.56 4.99 4.05
CA PHE A 191 0.78 5.32 3.56
C PHE A 191 0.69 5.45 2.05
N HIS A 192 1.11 6.61 1.54
CA HIS A 192 1.23 6.88 0.12
C HIS A 192 2.64 6.48 -0.34
N ILE A 193 2.75 5.49 -1.22
CA ILE A 193 4.01 4.84 -1.57
C ILE A 193 4.24 4.93 -3.06
N THR A 194 5.46 5.27 -3.48
CA THR A 194 5.86 5.29 -4.89
C THR A 194 7.17 4.54 -5.07
N ALA A 195 7.20 3.64 -6.05
CA ALA A 195 8.39 2.85 -6.34
C ALA A 195 9.54 3.74 -6.87
N ARG A 196 10.77 3.34 -6.58
CA ARG A 196 12.00 3.98 -7.09
C ARG A 196 12.81 3.00 -7.91
#